data_AF-A0A8T5PI50-F1
#
_entry.id   AF-A0A8T5PI50-F1
#
_cell.length_a   1.000
_cell.length_b   1.000
_cell.length_c   1.000
_cell.angle_alpha   90.00
_cell.angle_beta   90.00
_cell.angle_gamma   90.00
#
_symmetry.space_group_name_H-M   'P 1'
#
loop_
_entity.id
_entity.type
_entity.pdbx_description
1 polymer ?
#
loop_
_entity_poly.entity_id
_entity_poly.type
_entity_poly.pdbx_seq_one_letter_code
_entity_poly.pdbx_strand_id
1 'polypeptide(L)'
;IKMCYFDSREPWKCLIGEKCICEIEGNCTNGNIAVFYSTMTNTICYPKIKNNQVKIDFGLCDINQSKVNVTAICDEGLSKTKEIYIYLDKLPACIWNTTEEKCQKNPSYFAESCNEPNTCILKEEKCLCLPISSTTLTTLTLTTTSTTILETTTTILEDCPYECCEGIKEYKDLECRPGYVCCMDKDKEYYCKKGDSCINQKAKGFSGWIVILLVVALSTIGGLVYYFSKSKVNLQDKYRF
;
A
#
# COMPACT_ATOMS: atom_id res chain seq x y z
N ILE A 1 -2.85 -1.65 -29.09
CA ILE A 1 -2.88 -1.99 -27.66
C ILE A 1 -4.34 -2.21 -27.25
N LYS A 2 -4.72 -3.44 -26.94
CA LYS A 2 -6.03 -3.80 -26.37
C LYS A 2 -5.79 -4.08 -24.88
N MET A 3 -6.78 -3.92 -24.02
CA MET A 3 -6.53 -3.84 -22.57
C MET A 3 -7.37 -4.82 -21.79
N CYS A 4 -6.68 -5.50 -20.85
CA CYS A 4 -7.18 -6.23 -19.68
C CYS A 4 -8.18 -7.33 -20.01
N TYR A 5 -7.68 -8.58 -20.03
CA TYR A 5 -8.51 -9.77 -20.09
C TYR A 5 -8.37 -10.53 -18.78
N PHE A 6 -9.47 -10.68 -18.05
CA PHE A 6 -9.82 -12.00 -17.52
C PHE A 6 -10.85 -12.52 -18.53
N ASP A 7 -10.70 -13.76 -18.98
CA ASP A 7 -11.47 -14.29 -20.09
C ASP A 7 -13.00 -14.11 -19.88
N SER A 8 -13.71 -13.80 -20.97
CA SER A 8 -15.18 -13.70 -21.10
C SER A 8 -15.92 -12.46 -20.54
N ARG A 9 -16.52 -11.69 -21.47
CA ARG A 9 -17.80 -10.91 -21.46
C ARG A 9 -18.29 -10.10 -20.24
N GLU A 10 -17.70 -10.19 -19.06
CA GLU A 10 -18.16 -9.52 -17.83
C GLU A 10 -17.28 -8.31 -17.48
N PRO A 11 -17.85 -7.28 -16.81
CA PRO A 11 -17.08 -6.14 -16.31
C PRO A 11 -16.01 -6.61 -15.31
N TRP A 12 -14.81 -6.05 -15.40
CA TRP A 12 -13.69 -6.37 -14.50
C TRP A 12 -14.05 -5.97 -13.06
N LYS A 13 -13.89 -6.91 -12.12
CA LYS A 13 -14.24 -6.78 -10.71
C LYS A 13 -12.98 -6.89 -9.87
N CYS A 14 -12.69 -5.85 -9.10
CA CYS A 14 -11.58 -5.84 -8.14
C CYS A 14 -12.10 -5.52 -6.75
N LEU A 15 -11.60 -6.22 -5.73
CA LEU A 15 -11.90 -5.91 -4.33
C LEU A 15 -10.90 -4.86 -3.82
N ILE A 16 -11.40 -3.90 -3.04
CA ILE A 16 -10.51 -2.94 -2.38
C ILE A 16 -9.62 -3.66 -1.34
N GLY A 17 -8.33 -3.32 -1.32
CA GLY A 17 -7.34 -3.97 -0.45
C GLY A 17 -6.67 -5.23 -1.05
N GLU A 18 -7.14 -5.73 -2.18
CA GLU A 18 -6.45 -6.77 -2.95
C GLU A 18 -5.65 -6.16 -4.12
N LYS A 19 -4.56 -6.84 -4.51
CA LYS A 19 -3.77 -6.45 -5.69
C LYS A 19 -4.49 -6.93 -6.94
N CYS A 20 -5.07 -6.01 -7.69
CA CYS A 20 -5.70 -6.34 -8.96
C CYS A 20 -4.66 -6.38 -10.08
N ILE A 21 -4.59 -7.50 -10.80
CA ILE A 21 -3.61 -7.70 -11.88
C ILE A 21 -4.30 -7.44 -13.22
N CYS A 22 -3.75 -6.50 -14.01
CA CYS A 22 -4.16 -6.32 -15.39
C CYS A 22 -3.08 -6.81 -16.35
N GLU A 23 -3.48 -7.51 -17.40
CA GLU A 23 -2.63 -7.79 -18.55
C GLU A 23 -2.93 -6.83 -19.70
N ILE A 24 -1.90 -6.33 -20.36
CA ILE A 24 -1.99 -5.38 -21.46
C ILE A 24 -1.73 -6.13 -22.76
N GLU A 25 -2.68 -6.11 -23.70
CA GLU A 25 -2.47 -6.71 -25.02
C GLU A 25 -1.69 -5.78 -25.95
N GLY A 26 -0.65 -6.33 -26.57
CA GLY A 26 0.27 -5.63 -27.45
C GLY A 26 1.64 -5.47 -26.81
N ASN A 27 2.52 -4.70 -27.45
CA ASN A 27 3.83 -4.38 -26.89
C ASN A 27 3.72 -3.05 -26.14
N CYS A 28 3.97 -3.10 -24.83
CA CYS A 28 4.16 -1.93 -23.98
C CYS A 28 5.45 -2.17 -23.19
N THR A 29 6.58 -1.81 -23.79
CA THR A 29 7.90 -2.14 -23.24
C THR A 29 8.24 -1.32 -21.99
N ASN A 30 7.81 -0.06 -21.96
CA ASN A 30 7.88 0.82 -20.79
C ASN A 30 6.63 1.69 -20.73
N GLY A 31 6.04 1.81 -19.55
CA GLY A 31 4.86 2.63 -19.38
C GLY A 31 4.25 2.55 -17.99
N ASN A 32 3.20 3.35 -17.81
CA ASN A 32 2.36 3.32 -16.61
C ASN A 32 0.90 3.17 -17.03
N ILE A 33 0.08 2.60 -16.15
CA ILE A 33 -1.37 2.72 -16.29
C ILE A 33 -1.80 3.96 -15.52
N ALA A 34 -2.50 4.87 -16.18
CA ALA A 34 -3.22 5.96 -15.52
C ALA A 34 -4.58 5.45 -15.05
N VAL A 35 -4.86 5.55 -13.75
CA VAL A 35 -6.16 5.22 -13.15
C VAL A 35 -6.88 6.54 -12.80
N PHE A 36 -8.07 6.79 -13.33
CA PHE A 36 -8.78 8.07 -13.18
C PHE A 36 -10.30 7.90 -13.11
N TYR A 37 -11.03 8.85 -12.50
CA TYR A 37 -12.49 8.76 -12.39
C TYR A 37 -13.20 9.08 -13.72
N SER A 38 -13.05 10.31 -14.21
CA SER A 38 -13.76 10.81 -15.40
C SER A 38 -12.83 11.18 -16.55
N THR A 39 -11.73 11.88 -16.24
CA THR A 39 -10.76 12.39 -17.23
C THR A 39 -9.33 12.10 -16.79
N MET A 40 -8.41 11.95 -17.74
CA MET A 40 -6.97 11.74 -17.44
C MET A 40 -6.33 12.91 -16.69
N THR A 41 -6.94 14.10 -16.68
CA THR A 41 -6.48 15.23 -15.86
C THR A 41 -6.64 14.97 -14.37
N ASN A 42 -7.59 14.10 -13.99
CA ASN A 42 -7.89 13.72 -12.62
C ASN A 42 -7.39 12.30 -12.35
N THR A 43 -6.11 12.06 -12.64
CA THR A 43 -5.48 10.76 -12.41
C THR A 43 -5.20 10.56 -10.93
N ILE A 44 -5.65 9.42 -10.44
CA ILE A 44 -5.59 8.97 -9.06
C ILE A 44 -4.24 8.30 -8.78
N CYS A 45 -3.81 7.39 -9.66
CA CYS A 45 -2.52 6.72 -9.52
C CYS A 45 -1.92 6.27 -10.86
N TYR A 46 -0.61 6.04 -10.86
CA TYR A 46 0.19 5.65 -12.02
C TYR A 46 1.03 4.37 -11.78
N PRO A 47 0.41 3.20 -11.56
CA PRO A 47 1.15 1.96 -11.40
C PRO A 47 1.98 1.61 -12.64
N LYS A 48 3.23 1.19 -12.41
CA LYS A 48 4.19 0.82 -13.47
C LYS A 48 3.82 -0.49 -14.14
N ILE A 49 3.96 -0.54 -15.46
CA ILE A 49 3.81 -1.74 -16.26
C ILE A 49 5.13 -2.52 -16.22
N LYS A 50 5.06 -3.83 -15.96
CA LYS A 50 6.20 -4.76 -15.97
C LYS A 50 5.79 -6.03 -16.69
N ASN A 51 6.55 -6.43 -17.72
CA ASN A 51 6.27 -7.64 -18.51
C ASN A 51 4.83 -7.68 -19.04
N ASN A 52 4.34 -6.56 -19.60
CA ASN A 52 2.94 -6.38 -20.04
C ASN A 52 1.87 -6.59 -18.96
N GLN A 53 2.25 -6.68 -17.69
CA GLN A 53 1.32 -6.76 -16.57
C GLN A 53 1.44 -5.53 -15.68
N VAL A 54 0.34 -5.12 -15.06
CA VAL A 54 0.34 -4.12 -14.00
C VAL A 54 -0.37 -4.68 -12.78
N LYS A 55 0.22 -4.47 -11.61
CA LYS A 55 -0.41 -4.76 -10.32
C LYS A 55 -0.90 -3.45 -9.74
N ILE A 56 -2.21 -3.30 -9.64
CA ILE A 56 -2.87 -2.12 -9.11
C ILE A 56 -3.37 -2.44 -7.70
N ASP A 57 -2.88 -1.69 -6.73
CA ASP A 57 -3.40 -1.74 -5.37
C ASP A 57 -4.32 -0.53 -5.18
N PHE A 58 -5.62 -0.79 -5.26
CA PHE A 58 -6.62 0.28 -5.17
C PHE A 58 -6.74 0.86 -3.75
N GLY A 59 -6.27 0.15 -2.73
CA GLY A 59 -6.16 0.69 -1.37
C GLY A 59 -5.08 1.78 -1.29
N LEU A 60 -3.97 1.61 -2.00
CA LEU A 60 -2.90 2.63 -2.09
C LEU A 60 -3.25 3.79 -3.01
N CYS A 61 -4.19 3.59 -3.95
CA CYS A 61 -4.67 4.65 -4.83
C CYS A 61 -5.73 5.57 -4.17
N ASP A 62 -6.10 5.37 -2.89
CA ASP A 62 -7.12 6.20 -2.20
C ASP A 62 -8.44 6.34 -2.99
N ILE A 63 -8.92 5.21 -3.52
CA ILE A 63 -10.14 5.20 -4.32
C ILE A 63 -11.37 5.25 -3.44
N ASN A 64 -12.28 6.18 -3.75
CA ASN A 64 -13.55 6.36 -3.06
C ASN A 64 -14.79 6.15 -3.97
N GLN A 65 -14.60 5.73 -5.22
CA GLN A 65 -15.69 5.39 -6.13
C GLN A 65 -15.58 3.94 -6.58
N SER A 66 -16.74 3.29 -6.76
CA SER A 66 -16.83 1.90 -7.22
C SER A 66 -16.51 1.74 -8.70
N LYS A 67 -16.03 2.81 -9.34
CA LYS A 67 -15.88 2.90 -10.78
C LYS A 67 -14.69 3.76 -11.14
N VAL A 68 -13.76 3.19 -11.90
CA VAL A 68 -12.60 3.92 -12.42
C VAL A 68 -12.34 3.57 -13.87
N ASN A 69 -11.67 4.47 -14.55
CA ASN A 69 -11.17 4.31 -15.89
C ASN A 69 -9.66 4.10 -15.85
N VAL A 70 -9.17 3.23 -16.74
CA VAL A 70 -7.74 3.00 -16.93
C VAL A 70 -7.32 3.17 -18.37
N THR A 71 -6.14 3.75 -18.55
CA THR A 71 -5.47 3.90 -19.84
C THR A 71 -3.98 3.65 -19.66
N ALA A 72 -3.37 2.83 -20.51
CA ALA A 72 -1.93 2.62 -20.52
C ALA A 72 -1.30 3.74 -21.32
N ILE A 73 -0.27 4.31 -20.71
CA ILE A 73 0.61 5.31 -21.28
C ILE A 73 1.93 4.59 -21.51
N CYS A 74 2.11 4.13 -22.76
CA CYS A 74 3.31 3.44 -23.21
C CYS A 74 4.10 4.36 -24.15
N ASP A 75 5.38 4.08 -24.37
CA ASP A 75 6.20 4.79 -25.35
C ASP A 75 5.67 4.60 -26.78
N GLU A 76 5.04 3.46 -27.05
CA GLU A 76 4.37 3.12 -28.31
C GLU A 76 3.04 3.89 -28.51
N GLY A 77 2.57 4.60 -27.48
CA GLY A 77 1.38 5.44 -27.49
C GLY A 77 0.36 5.13 -26.40
N LEU A 78 -0.80 5.78 -26.50
CA LEU A 78 -1.91 5.60 -25.58
C LEU A 78 -2.79 4.42 -25.99
N SER A 79 -3.20 3.61 -25.01
CA SER A 79 -4.22 2.58 -25.24
C SER A 79 -5.63 3.18 -25.28
N LYS A 80 -6.62 2.35 -25.64
CA LYS A 80 -8.03 2.68 -25.41
C LYS A 80 -8.32 2.69 -23.91
N THR A 81 -9.16 3.64 -23.47
CA THR A 81 -9.65 3.66 -22.09
C THR A 81 -10.57 2.47 -21.82
N LYS A 82 -10.41 1.86 -20.65
CA LYS A 82 -11.26 0.79 -20.13
C LYS A 82 -11.84 1.17 -18.78
N GLU A 83 -13.08 0.80 -18.58
CA GLU A 83 -13.82 1.05 -17.35
C GLU A 83 -13.82 -0.19 -16.46
N ILE A 84 -13.70 0.02 -15.16
CA ILE A 84 -13.45 -1.01 -14.16
C ILE A 84 -14.36 -0.77 -12.98
N TYR A 85 -14.95 -1.83 -12.47
CA TYR A 85 -15.79 -1.79 -11.29
C TYR A 85 -15.00 -2.30 -10.09
N ILE A 86 -14.92 -1.46 -9.07
CA ILE A 86 -14.28 -1.75 -7.80
C ILE A 86 -15.38 -2.01 -6.78
N TYR A 87 -15.37 -3.19 -6.20
CA TYR A 87 -16.23 -3.51 -5.07
C TYR A 87 -15.62 -2.85 -3.84
N LEU A 88 -16.22 -1.72 -3.48
CA LEU A 88 -15.92 -0.98 -2.27
C LEU A 88 -16.53 -1.63 -1.03
N ASP A 89 -17.10 -2.84 -1.14
CA ASP A 89 -17.66 -3.57 -0.01
C ASP A 89 -16.57 -3.67 1.05
N LYS A 90 -16.71 -2.81 2.07
CA LYS A 90 -15.76 -2.76 3.16
C LYS A 90 -15.79 -4.12 3.80
N LEU A 91 -14.60 -4.66 4.05
CA LEU A 91 -14.51 -5.92 4.77
C LEU A 91 -15.30 -5.78 6.08
N PRO A 92 -16.03 -6.82 6.52
CA PRO A 92 -16.84 -6.73 7.72
C PRO A 92 -15.96 -6.31 8.89
N ALA A 93 -16.49 -5.45 9.76
CA ALA A 93 -15.76 -4.92 10.91
C ALA A 93 -15.25 -6.01 11.87
N CYS A 94 -15.91 -7.16 11.84
CA CYS A 94 -15.66 -8.30 12.70
C CYS A 94 -15.51 -9.57 11.87
N ILE A 95 -14.56 -10.43 12.25
CA ILE A 95 -14.33 -11.74 11.64
C ILE A 95 -14.28 -12.82 12.71
N TRP A 96 -14.54 -14.06 12.32
CA TRP A 96 -14.39 -15.21 13.19
C TRP A 96 -12.92 -15.62 13.27
N ASN A 97 -12.37 -15.66 14.48
CA ASN A 97 -11.04 -16.23 14.73
C ASN A 97 -11.20 -17.73 15.01
N THR A 98 -10.73 -18.58 14.09
CA THR A 98 -10.80 -20.03 14.25
C THR A 98 -9.92 -20.56 15.37
N THR A 99 -8.80 -19.90 15.67
CA THR A 99 -7.86 -20.31 16.71
C THR A 99 -8.39 -20.03 18.11
N GLU A 100 -9.08 -18.90 18.29
CA GLU A 100 -9.64 -18.49 19.57
C GLU A 100 -11.13 -18.83 19.74
N GLU A 101 -11.74 -19.43 18.70
CA GLU A 101 -13.17 -19.72 18.60
C GLU A 101 -14.07 -18.55 19.04
N LYS A 102 -13.71 -17.33 18.60
CA LYS A 102 -14.45 -16.11 18.97
C LYS A 102 -14.47 -15.07 17.86
N CYS A 103 -15.48 -14.21 17.88
CA CYS A 103 -15.49 -13.03 17.03
C CYS A 103 -14.47 -12.00 17.50
N GLN A 104 -13.65 -11.49 16.58
CA GLN A 104 -12.67 -10.43 16.85
C GLN A 104 -12.81 -9.31 15.81
N LYS A 105 -12.24 -8.15 16.13
CA LYS A 105 -12.13 -7.05 15.15
C LYS A 105 -11.30 -7.52 13.96
N ASN A 106 -11.75 -7.17 12.76
CA ASN A 106 -11.00 -7.47 11.56
C ASN A 106 -9.68 -6.67 11.56
N PRO A 107 -8.51 -7.32 11.50
CA PRO A 107 -7.23 -6.62 11.54
C PRO A 107 -6.93 -5.85 10.25
N SER A 108 -7.69 -6.07 9.18
CA SER A 108 -7.53 -5.36 7.93
C SER A 108 -7.84 -3.87 8.10
N TYR A 109 -6.91 -3.02 7.66
CA TYR A 109 -7.07 -1.56 7.64
C TYR A 109 -8.27 -1.11 6.77
N PHE A 110 -8.71 -1.95 5.83
CA PHE A 110 -9.83 -1.68 4.93
C PHE A 110 -11.19 -2.16 5.46
N ALA A 111 -11.21 -2.80 6.64
CA ALA A 111 -12.45 -3.22 7.25
C ALA A 111 -13.25 -2.05 7.82
N GLU A 112 -14.56 -2.24 7.94
CA GLU A 112 -15.41 -1.32 8.69
C GLU A 112 -14.90 -1.15 10.12
N SER A 113 -14.96 0.07 10.65
CA SER A 113 -14.47 0.34 12.01
C SER A 113 -15.47 -0.16 13.06
N CYS A 114 -15.05 -1.07 13.95
CA CYS A 114 -15.80 -1.43 15.16
C CYS A 114 -15.21 -0.72 16.39
N ASN A 115 -15.65 0.50 16.65
CA ASN A 115 -15.16 1.33 17.75
C ASN A 115 -16.09 1.24 18.97
N GLU A 116 -15.54 1.51 20.16
CA GLU A 116 -16.33 1.57 21.39
C GLU A 116 -17.47 2.59 21.26
N PRO A 117 -18.67 2.29 21.79
CA PRO A 117 -19.01 1.19 22.70
C PRO A 117 -19.42 -0.12 21.98
N ASN A 118 -19.08 -0.30 20.70
CA ASN A 118 -19.42 -1.53 19.97
C ASN A 118 -18.37 -2.63 20.20
N THR A 119 -18.83 -3.88 20.15
CA THR A 119 -17.98 -5.07 20.21
C THR A 119 -18.41 -6.10 19.16
N CYS A 120 -17.51 -7.02 18.84
CA CYS A 120 -17.77 -8.08 17.88
C CYS A 120 -18.49 -9.25 18.57
N ILE A 121 -19.70 -9.56 18.13
CA ILE A 121 -20.55 -10.61 18.71
C ILE A 121 -20.96 -11.61 17.62
N LEU A 122 -20.95 -12.90 17.94
CA LEU A 122 -21.50 -13.93 17.06
C LEU A 122 -23.02 -13.91 17.15
N LYS A 123 -23.70 -13.65 16.03
CA LYS A 123 -25.15 -13.71 15.92
C LYS A 123 -25.50 -14.40 14.61
N GLU A 124 -26.34 -15.43 14.67
CA GLU A 124 -26.77 -16.19 13.48
C GLU A 124 -25.58 -16.65 12.62
N GLU A 125 -24.55 -17.23 13.28
CA GLU A 125 -23.32 -17.73 12.65
C GLU A 125 -22.46 -16.65 11.95
N LYS A 126 -22.73 -15.37 12.16
CA LYS A 126 -21.94 -14.25 11.62
C LYS A 126 -21.41 -13.36 12.73
N CYS A 127 -20.19 -12.87 12.56
CA CYS A 127 -19.61 -11.87 13.46
C CYS A 127 -20.10 -10.49 13.07
N LEU A 128 -20.87 -9.85 13.96
CA LEU A 128 -21.42 -8.52 13.75
C LEU A 128 -20.82 -7.54 14.76
N CYS A 129 -20.55 -6.30 14.33
CA CYS A 129 -20.22 -5.22 15.24
C CYS A 129 -21.51 -4.63 15.80
N LEU A 130 -21.80 -4.91 17.06
CA LEU A 130 -23.02 -4.47 17.73
C LEU A 130 -22.67 -3.62 18.96
N PRO A 131 -23.48 -2.62 19.31
CA PRO A 131 -23.31 -1.89 20.55
C PRO A 131 -23.38 -2.85 21.74
N ILE A 132 -22.51 -2.64 22.73
CA ILE A 132 -22.64 -3.29 24.03
C ILE A 132 -23.98 -2.82 24.61
N SER A 133 -25.03 -3.58 24.34
CA SER A 133 -26.32 -3.37 24.98
C SER A 133 -26.09 -3.61 26.46
N SER A 134 -26.55 -2.68 27.31
CA SER A 134 -26.50 -2.79 28.77
C SER A 134 -27.47 -3.86 29.28
N THR A 135 -27.44 -5.03 28.66
CA THR A 135 -28.20 -6.21 29.07
C THR A 135 -27.52 -6.68 30.34
N THR A 136 -28.19 -6.43 31.47
CA THR A 136 -27.88 -6.94 32.80
C THR A 136 -27.16 -8.28 32.71
N LEU A 137 -25.90 -8.32 33.14
CA LEU A 137 -25.10 -9.52 33.33
C LEU A 137 -25.94 -10.53 34.12
N THR A 138 -26.61 -11.42 33.39
CA THR A 138 -27.16 -12.63 33.97
C THR A 138 -25.98 -13.57 33.95
N THR A 139 -25.21 -13.53 35.03
CA THR A 139 -24.05 -14.40 35.28
C THR A 139 -24.53 -15.85 35.20
N LEU A 140 -24.44 -16.45 34.02
CA LEU A 140 -24.57 -17.89 33.83
C LEU A 140 -23.28 -18.50 34.36
N THR A 141 -23.27 -18.79 35.66
CA THR A 141 -22.28 -19.67 36.29
C THR A 141 -22.39 -21.03 35.63
N LEU A 142 -21.58 -21.26 34.60
CA LEU A 142 -21.28 -22.60 34.13
C LEU A 142 -20.38 -23.25 35.19
N THR A 143 -20.95 -24.19 35.93
CA THR A 143 -20.22 -25.06 36.85
C THR A 143 -19.37 -26.02 36.02
N THR A 144 -18.19 -25.57 35.60
CA THR A 144 -17.24 -26.41 34.86
C THR A 144 -16.59 -27.38 35.83
N THR A 145 -17.01 -28.64 35.79
CA THR A 145 -16.38 -29.73 36.54
C THR A 145 -14.96 -29.93 36.01
N SER A 146 -13.96 -29.43 36.74
CA SER A 146 -12.56 -29.48 36.35
C SER A 146 -11.96 -30.79 36.85
N THR A 147 -11.82 -31.78 35.95
CA THR A 147 -11.06 -32.99 36.21
C THR A 147 -9.57 -32.63 36.15
N THR A 148 -8.91 -32.65 37.31
CA THR A 148 -7.49 -32.33 37.45
C THR A 148 -6.64 -33.47 36.88
N ILE A 149 -6.19 -33.33 35.63
CA ILE A 149 -5.12 -34.16 35.08
C ILE A 149 -3.83 -33.37 35.27
N LEU A 150 -2.93 -33.92 36.08
CA LEU A 150 -1.61 -33.38 36.35
C LEU A 150 -0.73 -33.58 35.11
N GLU A 151 -0.82 -32.65 34.15
CA GLU A 151 0.14 -32.58 33.07
C GLU A 151 1.39 -31.83 33.53
N THR A 152 2.52 -32.50 33.36
CA THR A 152 3.84 -31.97 33.63
C THR A 152 4.17 -30.97 32.53
N THR A 153 3.87 -29.69 32.76
CA THR A 153 4.25 -28.61 31.84
C THR A 153 5.76 -28.46 31.86
N THR A 154 6.39 -29.08 30.87
CA THR A 154 7.80 -28.84 30.56
C THR A 154 7.84 -27.51 29.83
N THR A 155 8.30 -26.46 30.50
CA THR A 155 8.54 -25.16 29.87
C THR A 155 9.74 -25.29 28.95
N ILE A 156 9.49 -25.72 27.72
CA ILE A 156 10.45 -25.58 26.63
C ILE A 156 10.50 -24.09 26.34
N LEU A 157 11.63 -23.48 26.70
CA LEU A 157 12.00 -22.14 26.30
C LEU A 157 12.01 -22.13 24.76
N GLU A 158 10.94 -21.62 24.17
CA GLU A 158 10.77 -21.54 22.72
C GLU A 158 11.73 -20.47 22.20
N ASP A 159 12.88 -20.91 21.72
CA ASP A 159 13.86 -20.09 21.00
C ASP A 159 13.15 -19.40 19.82
N CYS A 160 13.40 -18.09 19.68
CA CYS A 160 12.80 -17.25 18.66
C CYS A 160 13.10 -17.80 17.25
N PRO A 161 12.13 -18.25 16.44
CA PRO A 161 12.44 -19.09 15.29
C PRO A 161 12.71 -18.37 13.96
N TYR A 162 12.74 -17.03 13.88
CA TYR A 162 12.73 -16.38 12.57
C TYR A 162 13.75 -15.25 12.42
N GLU A 163 14.82 -15.61 11.69
CA GLU A 163 15.74 -14.71 10.99
C GLU A 163 14.96 -13.87 9.97
N CYS A 164 15.20 -12.57 9.98
CA CYS A 164 14.67 -11.65 8.99
C CYS A 164 15.45 -11.80 7.66
N CYS A 165 15.08 -12.73 6.81
CA CYS A 165 15.82 -12.98 5.57
C CYS A 165 15.32 -12.09 4.41
N GLU A 166 15.77 -10.83 4.36
CA GLU A 166 15.65 -10.00 3.15
C GLU A 166 16.93 -10.12 2.31
N GLY A 167 16.92 -10.94 1.25
CA GLY A 167 18.02 -11.01 0.26
C GLY A 167 18.42 -12.38 -0.29
N ILE A 168 17.82 -13.48 0.18
CA ILE A 168 18.10 -14.84 -0.33
C ILE A 168 17.10 -15.16 -1.44
N LYS A 169 17.59 -15.44 -2.66
CA LYS A 169 16.82 -15.54 -3.92
C LYS A 169 15.69 -16.60 -3.97
N GLU A 170 15.47 -17.41 -2.93
CA GLU A 170 14.58 -18.58 -2.96
C GLU A 170 13.46 -18.62 -1.91
N TYR A 171 13.37 -17.64 -0.99
CA TYR A 171 12.31 -17.62 0.03
C TYR A 171 11.39 -16.40 -0.12
N LYS A 172 10.07 -16.65 -0.12
CA LYS A 172 9.01 -15.64 -0.11
C LYS A 172 8.87 -15.05 1.29
N ASP A 173 8.97 -13.72 1.35
CA ASP A 173 8.51 -12.77 2.37
C ASP A 173 7.94 -13.39 3.66
N LEU A 174 8.75 -13.39 4.73
CA LEU A 174 8.32 -13.65 6.10
C LEU A 174 8.19 -12.31 6.84
N GLU A 175 7.00 -12.04 7.37
CA GLU A 175 6.70 -10.81 8.11
C GLU A 175 6.94 -10.99 9.62
N CYS A 176 7.49 -9.98 10.29
CA CYS A 176 7.53 -9.93 11.75
C CYS A 176 6.09 -9.92 12.33
N ARG A 177 5.92 -10.37 13.58
CA ARG A 177 4.61 -10.25 14.27
C ARG A 177 4.15 -8.78 14.30
N PRO A 178 2.82 -8.53 14.22
CA PRO A 178 2.28 -7.18 14.36
C PRO A 178 2.83 -6.46 15.59
N GLY A 179 3.36 -5.24 15.39
CA GLY A 179 4.00 -4.42 16.44
C GLY A 179 5.52 -4.58 16.56
N TYR A 180 6.15 -5.38 15.69
CA TYR A 180 7.61 -5.51 15.58
C TYR A 180 8.07 -5.04 14.20
N VAL A 181 9.25 -4.41 14.15
CA VAL A 181 9.93 -4.00 12.91
C VAL A 181 11.21 -4.80 12.75
N CYS A 182 11.56 -5.12 11.50
CA CYS A 182 12.79 -5.81 11.18
C CYS A 182 13.99 -4.83 11.25
N CYS A 183 15.06 -5.22 11.93
CA CYS A 183 16.24 -4.39 12.16
C CYS A 183 17.48 -5.10 11.64
N MET A 184 18.35 -4.34 10.97
CA MET A 184 19.63 -4.85 10.46
C MET A 184 20.77 -4.37 11.37
N ASP A 185 21.52 -5.29 11.96
CA ASP A 185 22.75 -4.93 12.67
C ASP A 185 23.92 -4.73 11.70
N LYS A 186 24.99 -4.09 12.17
CA LYS A 186 26.21 -3.82 11.38
C LYS A 186 26.86 -5.10 10.82
N ASP A 187 26.58 -6.24 11.43
CA ASP A 187 27.17 -7.54 11.11
C ASP A 187 26.26 -8.47 10.27
N LYS A 188 25.25 -7.89 9.58
CA LYS A 188 24.37 -8.53 8.58
C LYS A 188 23.35 -9.54 9.10
N GLU A 189 23.25 -9.75 10.39
CA GLU A 189 22.13 -10.50 10.96
C GLU A 189 20.92 -9.56 11.11
N TYR A 190 19.75 -10.10 10.78
CA TYR A 190 18.50 -9.37 10.87
C TYR A 190 17.62 -9.99 11.95
N TYR A 191 16.96 -9.15 12.75
CA TYR A 191 16.08 -9.58 13.84
C TYR A 191 14.88 -8.65 14.00
N CYS A 192 13.77 -9.17 14.54
CA CYS A 192 12.57 -8.37 14.81
C CYS A 192 12.69 -7.66 16.17
N LYS A 193 12.43 -6.34 16.23
CA LYS A 193 12.43 -5.54 17.45
C LYS A 193 11.09 -4.81 17.62
N LYS A 194 10.59 -4.71 18.85
CA LYS A 194 9.28 -4.10 19.14
C LYS A 194 9.32 -2.57 18.92
N GLY A 195 8.36 -2.02 18.16
CA GLY A 195 8.19 -0.56 17.94
C GLY A 195 9.16 0.11 16.94
N ASP A 196 9.10 1.44 16.78
CA ASP A 196 9.78 2.21 15.71
C ASP A 196 11.31 2.37 15.87
N SER A 197 11.95 1.59 16.73
CA SER A 197 13.30 1.85 17.23
C SER A 197 14.42 1.77 16.16
N CYS A 198 14.14 1.23 14.98
CA CYS A 198 15.13 1.03 13.92
C CYS A 198 15.06 2.08 12.79
N ILE A 199 14.07 2.98 12.82
CA ILE A 199 13.87 4.03 11.80
C ILE A 199 14.77 5.25 12.08
N ASN A 200 15.34 5.38 13.28
CA ASN A 200 16.10 6.58 13.67
C ASN A 200 17.56 6.63 13.21
N GLN A 201 18.01 5.74 12.34
CA GLN A 201 19.37 5.79 11.79
C GLN A 201 19.37 5.76 10.27
N LYS A 202 19.10 6.89 9.61
CA LYS A 202 19.76 7.29 8.34
C LYS A 202 19.30 8.64 7.75
N ALA A 203 18.87 9.61 8.56
CA ALA A 203 18.99 11.00 8.15
C ALA A 203 20.47 11.44 8.29
N LYS A 204 21.37 10.84 7.48
CA LYS A 204 22.69 11.44 7.25
C LYS A 204 22.41 12.78 6.59
N GLY A 205 22.67 13.85 7.35
CA GLY A 205 22.32 15.21 7.00
C GLY A 205 22.64 15.54 5.54
N PHE A 206 21.66 16.15 4.87
CA PHE A 206 21.82 16.78 3.58
C PHE A 206 23.08 17.67 3.65
N SER A 207 24.15 17.27 2.97
CA SER A 207 25.42 17.99 2.99
C SER A 207 25.18 19.39 2.43
N GLY A 208 25.35 20.43 3.27
CA GLY A 208 25.05 21.82 2.92
C GLY A 208 25.75 22.33 1.67
N TRP A 209 26.79 21.63 1.20
CA TRP A 209 27.50 21.93 -0.04
C TRP A 209 26.62 21.79 -1.30
N ILE A 210 25.61 20.91 -1.28
CA ILE A 210 24.66 20.75 -2.40
C ILE A 210 23.82 22.02 -2.60
N VAL A 211 23.43 22.70 -1.52
CA VAL A 211 22.68 23.96 -1.59
C VAL A 211 23.55 25.07 -2.20
N ILE A 212 24.84 25.12 -1.83
CA ILE A 212 25.78 26.11 -2.36
C ILE A 212 25.98 25.93 -3.88
N LEU A 213 26.15 24.69 -4.36
CA LEU A 213 26.29 24.41 -5.79
C LEU A 213 25.06 24.85 -6.59
N LEU A 214 23.86 24.66 -6.04
CA LEU A 214 22.61 25.01 -6.69
C LEU A 214 22.45 26.53 -6.85
N VAL A 215 22.83 27.32 -5.83
CA VAL A 215 22.81 28.79 -5.87
C VAL A 215 23.80 29.35 -6.89
N VAL A 216 25.01 28.78 -6.97
CA VAL A 216 26.03 29.19 -7.95
C VAL A 216 25.57 28.90 -9.37
N ALA A 217 24.99 27.72 -9.64
CA ALA A 217 24.47 27.36 -10.95
C ALA A 217 23.33 28.28 -11.41
N LEU A 218 22.41 28.66 -10.52
CA LEU A 218 21.33 29.58 -10.86
C LEU A 218 21.85 30.99 -11.16
N SER A 219 22.87 31.44 -10.43
CA SER A 219 23.48 32.75 -10.64
C SER A 219 24.23 32.86 -11.96
N THR A 220 24.95 31.81 -12.38
CA THR A 220 25.66 31.79 -13.68
C THR A 220 24.69 31.77 -14.85
N ILE A 221 23.60 31.00 -14.77
CA ILE A 221 22.54 30.97 -15.79
C ILE A 221 21.88 32.35 -15.92
N GLY A 222 21.52 32.97 -14.80
CA GLY A 222 20.94 34.33 -14.79
C GLY A 222 21.84 35.38 -15.43
N GLY A 223 23.14 35.33 -15.14
CA GLY A 223 24.14 36.21 -15.74
C GLY A 223 24.25 36.06 -17.27
N LEU A 224 24.24 34.82 -17.76
CA LEU A 224 24.27 34.53 -19.20
C LEU A 224 23.03 35.07 -19.91
N VAL A 225 21.83 34.80 -19.37
CA VAL A 225 20.57 35.29 -19.95
C VAL A 225 20.55 36.82 -20.00
N TYR A 226 20.98 37.49 -18.92
CA TYR A 226 21.08 38.94 -18.89
C TYR A 226 22.05 39.47 -19.96
N TYR A 227 23.24 38.88 -20.07
CA TYR A 227 24.24 39.27 -21.06
C TYR A 227 23.73 39.13 -22.51
N PHE A 228 23.07 38.01 -22.82
CA PHE A 228 22.50 37.78 -24.16
C PHE A 228 21.35 38.74 -24.47
N SER A 229 20.51 39.05 -23.48
CA SER A 229 19.43 40.03 -23.67
C SER A 229 19.97 41.42 -24.02
N LYS A 230 21.05 41.87 -23.35
CA LYS A 230 21.68 43.17 -23.60
C LYS A 230 22.43 43.24 -24.93
N SER A 231 23.12 42.18 -25.34
CA SER A 231 23.82 42.13 -26.63
C SER A 231 22.85 42.17 -27.83
N LYS A 232 21.65 41.58 -27.70
CA LYS A 232 20.64 41.63 -28.77
C LYS A 232 20.12 43.05 -29.03
N VAL A 233 19.97 43.87 -28.00
CA VAL A 233 19.53 45.27 -28.16
C VAL A 233 20.57 46.09 -28.93
N ASN A 234 21.86 45.88 -28.65
CA ASN A 234 22.94 46.64 -29.28
C ASN A 234 23.17 46.28 -30.77
N LEU A 235 22.78 45.07 -31.19
CA LEU A 235 22.87 44.66 -32.59
C LEU A 235 21.76 45.29 -33.45
N GLN A 236 20.55 45.52 -32.93
CA GLN A 236 19.47 46.10 -33.73
C GLN A 236 19.68 47.57 -34.08
N ASP A 237 20.37 48.34 -33.22
CA ASP A 237 20.67 49.74 -33.52
C ASP A 237 21.75 49.91 -34.61
N LYS A 238 22.57 48.89 -34.84
CA LYS A 238 23.68 48.96 -35.81
C LYS A 238 23.28 48.66 -37.27
N TYR A 239 22.12 48.03 -37.50
CA TYR A 239 21.63 47.66 -38.84
C TYR A 239 20.40 48.45 -39.29
N ARG A 240 20.13 49.59 -38.65
CA ARG A 240 19.08 50.53 -39.03
C ARG A 240 19.67 51.67 -39.87
N PHE A 241 20.22 51.34 -41.03
CA PHE A 241 20.63 52.27 -42.09
C PHE A 241 20.02 51.85 -43.42
#